data_AF-A0A1F5RJ40-F1
#
_entry.id   AF-A0A1F5RJ40-F1
#
_cell.length_a   1.000
_cell.length_b   1.000
_cell.length_c   1.000
_cell.angle_alpha   90.00
_cell.angle_beta   90.00
_cell.angle_gamma   90.00
#
_symmetry.space_group_name_H-M   'P 1'
#
loop_
_entity.id
_entity.type
_entity.pdbx_description
1 polymer ?
#
loop_
_entity_poly.entity_id
_entity_poly.type
_entity_poly.pdbx_seq_one_letter_code
_entity_poly.pdbx_strand_id
1 'polypeptide(L)'
;MQAGKIVWKSGQEMSLLGFRHAFTSVSQLDLAPGIHIYVASVPVIALLKMAAYQERPHDRRKDLGDIAIALEDYVSDDDPRRFSNEVFEAGIRYEEVSPFLLGRDLAGLIDEVESRSVTRFISLAMGQGDGGMTQAVMLQEAPIPSWREHPDESNAALKAFERGLTRR
;
A
#
# COMPACT_ATOMS: atom_id res chain seq x y z
N MET A 1 11.02 0.82 -23.79
CA MET A 1 9.67 0.39 -23.33
C MET A 1 8.76 1.60 -23.40
N GLN A 2 7.75 1.62 -24.27
CA GLN A 2 7.12 2.87 -24.72
C GLN A 2 5.63 3.01 -24.35
N ALA A 3 5.03 2.14 -23.53
CA ALA A 3 3.58 2.22 -23.25
C ALA A 3 3.15 2.00 -21.78
N GLY A 4 4.07 1.76 -20.83
CA GLY A 4 3.69 1.54 -19.41
C GLY A 4 2.72 0.37 -19.19
N LYS A 5 2.49 -0.48 -20.20
CA LYS A 5 1.57 -1.59 -20.23
C LYS A 5 2.10 -2.71 -21.12
N ILE A 6 1.71 -3.95 -20.83
CA ILE A 6 1.90 -5.14 -21.65
C ILE A 6 0.52 -5.67 -22.03
N VAL A 7 0.31 -5.98 -23.31
CA VAL A 7 -0.88 -6.69 -23.79
C VAL A 7 -0.46 -8.14 -24.08
N TRP A 8 -1.07 -9.08 -23.37
CA TRP A 8 -0.83 -10.50 -23.56
C TRP A 8 -1.50 -11.00 -24.85
N LYS A 9 -1.05 -12.14 -25.39
CA LYS A 9 -1.67 -12.76 -26.57
C LYS A 9 -3.15 -13.12 -26.37
N SER A 10 -3.58 -13.28 -25.12
CA SER A 10 -4.97 -13.49 -24.72
C SER A 10 -5.85 -12.23 -24.78
N GLY A 11 -5.27 -11.05 -25.08
CA GLY A 11 -5.94 -9.75 -25.05
C GLY A 11 -5.99 -9.11 -23.66
N GLN A 12 -5.47 -9.76 -22.62
CA GLN A 12 -5.37 -9.18 -21.28
C GLN A 12 -4.31 -8.08 -21.23
N GLU A 13 -4.62 -6.96 -20.58
CA GLU A 13 -3.65 -5.90 -20.32
C GLU A 13 -3.06 -6.02 -18.90
N MET A 14 -1.81 -5.62 -18.75
CA MET A 14 -1.13 -5.50 -17.47
C MET A 14 -0.31 -4.20 -17.45
N SER A 15 -0.59 -3.32 -16.50
CA SER A 15 0.24 -2.14 -16.25
C SER A 15 1.63 -2.55 -15.75
N LEU A 16 2.61 -1.74 -16.15
CA LEU A 16 3.98 -1.79 -15.65
C LEU A 16 4.25 -0.71 -14.59
N LEU A 17 3.20 -0.04 -14.10
CA LEU A 17 3.30 0.94 -13.02
C LEU A 17 3.90 0.29 -11.77
N GLY A 18 4.95 0.91 -11.21
CA GLY A 18 5.68 0.36 -10.07
C GLY A 18 6.62 -0.82 -10.38
N PHE A 19 6.58 -1.39 -11.60
CA PHE A 19 7.32 -2.62 -11.91
C PHE A 19 8.83 -2.45 -11.84
N ARG A 20 9.34 -1.26 -12.15
CA ARG A 20 10.77 -0.92 -11.98
C ARG A 20 11.20 -1.10 -10.53
N HIS A 21 10.38 -0.66 -9.57
CA HIS A 21 10.72 -0.70 -8.16
C HIS A 21 10.85 -2.12 -7.62
N ALA A 22 10.17 -3.09 -8.24
CA ALA A 22 10.28 -4.51 -7.87
C ALA A 22 11.71 -5.06 -8.04
N PHE A 23 12.52 -4.44 -8.89
CA PHE A 23 13.92 -4.83 -9.13
C PHE A 23 14.94 -3.88 -8.51
N THR A 24 14.56 -2.62 -8.23
CA THR A 24 15.50 -1.62 -7.69
C THR A 24 15.38 -1.41 -6.18
N SER A 25 14.24 -1.75 -5.59
CA SER A 25 13.94 -1.54 -4.17
C SER A 25 13.61 -2.89 -3.54
N VAL A 26 14.66 -3.63 -3.19
CA VAL A 26 14.56 -5.00 -2.70
C VAL A 26 14.98 -5.11 -1.23
N SER A 27 14.27 -5.95 -0.50
CA SER A 27 14.64 -6.40 0.84
C SER A 27 15.29 -7.78 0.73
N GLN A 28 16.40 -7.98 1.43
CA GLN A 28 16.99 -9.30 1.58
C GLN A 28 16.25 -10.05 2.69
N LEU A 29 15.78 -11.25 2.37
CA LEU A 29 15.15 -12.16 3.32
C LEU A 29 16.05 -13.37 3.51
N ASP A 30 16.46 -13.60 4.76
CA ASP A 30 17.22 -14.78 5.13
C ASP A 30 16.26 -15.94 5.43
N LEU A 31 16.36 -17.01 4.64
CA LEU A 31 15.50 -18.19 4.79
C LEU A 31 16.16 -19.27 5.66
N ALA A 32 17.50 -19.33 5.62
CA ALA A 32 18.34 -20.23 6.40
C ALA A 32 19.78 -19.69 6.39
N PRO A 33 20.68 -20.19 7.26
CA PRO A 33 22.09 -19.79 7.23
C PRO A 33 22.70 -19.95 5.83
N GLY A 34 23.15 -18.84 5.24
CA GLY A 34 23.75 -18.81 3.89
C GLY A 34 22.75 -18.81 2.72
N ILE A 35 21.44 -18.88 2.99
CA ILE A 35 20.39 -18.81 1.96
C ILE A 35 19.59 -17.54 2.14
N HIS A 36 19.78 -16.60 1.22
CA HIS A 36 19.02 -15.36 1.15
C HIS A 36 18.35 -15.20 -0.21
N ILE A 37 17.19 -14.54 -0.22
CA ILE A 37 16.49 -14.13 -1.44
C ILE A 37 16.23 -12.64 -1.41
N TYR A 38 16.18 -12.02 -2.58
CA TYR A 38 15.75 -10.63 -2.73
C TYR A 38 14.28 -10.62 -3.12
N VAL A 39 13.47 -9.91 -2.33
CA VAL A 39 12.06 -9.67 -2.60
C VAL A 39 11.82 -8.18 -2.73
N ALA A 40 10.80 -7.77 -3.48
CA ALA A 40 10.39 -6.37 -3.49
C ALA A 40 10.04 -5.91 -2.06
N SER A 41 10.38 -4.67 -1.70
CA SER A 41 10.05 -4.13 -0.39
C SER A 41 8.53 -4.00 -0.19
N VAL A 42 8.06 -3.98 1.06
CA VAL A 42 6.63 -3.86 1.38
C VAL A 42 5.97 -2.63 0.76
N PRO A 43 6.56 -1.41 0.77
CA PRO A 43 6.00 -0.26 0.06
C PRO A 43 5.77 -0.53 -1.42
N VAL A 44 6.70 -1.22 -2.08
CA VAL A 44 6.58 -1.58 -3.51
C VAL A 44 5.49 -2.63 -3.72
N ILE A 45 5.42 -3.65 -2.86
CA ILE A 45 4.36 -4.66 -2.93
C ILE A 45 2.98 -3.99 -2.77
N ALA A 46 2.84 -3.05 -1.84
CA ALA A 46 1.60 -2.29 -1.65
C ALA A 46 1.23 -1.49 -2.91
N LEU A 47 2.18 -0.76 -3.51
CA LEU A 47 1.98 -0.04 -4.77
C LEU A 47 1.50 -0.96 -5.90
N LEU A 48 2.17 -2.10 -6.09
CA LEU A 48 1.83 -3.07 -7.14
C LEU A 48 0.43 -3.66 -6.93
N LYS A 49 0.04 -3.91 -5.68
CA LYS A 49 -1.30 -4.39 -5.33
C LYS A 49 -2.37 -3.35 -5.58
N MET A 50 -2.13 -2.08 -5.22
CA MET A 50 -3.05 -0.98 -5.50
C MET A 50 -3.29 -0.85 -7.01
N ALA A 51 -2.21 -0.85 -7.80
CA ALA A 51 -2.30 -0.80 -9.25
C ALA A 51 -3.06 -2.01 -9.83
N ALA A 52 -2.70 -3.22 -9.43
CA ALA A 52 -3.32 -4.45 -9.91
C ALA A 52 -4.83 -4.52 -9.56
N TYR A 53 -5.21 -4.08 -8.37
CA TYR A 53 -6.61 -4.00 -7.96
C TYR A 53 -7.39 -3.02 -8.84
N GLN A 54 -6.85 -1.83 -9.09
CA GLN A 54 -7.50 -0.81 -9.90
C GLN A 54 -7.76 -1.24 -11.36
N GLU A 55 -6.97 -2.18 -11.88
CA GLU A 55 -7.19 -2.75 -13.23
C GLU A 55 -8.28 -3.83 -13.24
N ARG A 56 -8.30 -4.68 -12.22
CA ARG A 56 -9.13 -5.91 -12.18
C ARG A 56 -9.78 -6.07 -10.80
N PRO A 57 -10.63 -5.12 -10.37
CA PRO A 57 -11.14 -5.09 -9.00
C PRO A 57 -11.96 -6.33 -8.63
N HIS A 58 -12.62 -6.95 -9.61
CA HIS A 58 -13.39 -8.18 -9.41
C HIS A 58 -12.51 -9.41 -9.16
N ASP A 59 -11.35 -9.52 -9.81
CA ASP A 59 -10.44 -10.68 -9.73
C ASP A 59 -9.38 -10.53 -8.63
N ARG A 60 -9.23 -9.31 -8.10
CA ARG A 60 -8.13 -8.92 -7.22
C ARG A 60 -8.59 -8.47 -5.85
N ARG A 61 -9.81 -8.83 -5.42
CA ARG A 61 -10.36 -8.45 -4.10
C ARG A 61 -9.40 -8.72 -2.93
N LYS A 62 -8.72 -9.87 -2.94
CA LYS A 62 -7.71 -10.24 -1.93
C LYS A 62 -6.58 -9.21 -1.75
N ASP A 63 -6.25 -8.45 -2.80
CA ASP A 63 -5.22 -7.42 -2.70
C ASP A 63 -5.63 -6.33 -1.70
N LEU A 64 -6.93 -6.07 -1.49
CA LEU A 64 -7.40 -5.13 -0.47
C LEU A 64 -7.08 -5.63 0.95
N GLY A 65 -7.21 -6.94 1.20
CA GLY A 65 -6.82 -7.55 2.47
C GLY A 65 -5.30 -7.51 2.68
N ASP A 66 -4.53 -7.78 1.63
CA ASP A 66 -3.07 -7.69 1.67
C ASP A 66 -2.59 -6.23 1.89
N ILE A 67 -3.26 -5.24 1.30
CA ILE A 67 -2.98 -3.81 1.53
C ILE A 67 -3.37 -3.41 2.97
N ALA A 68 -4.47 -3.93 3.50
CA ALA A 68 -4.86 -3.70 4.89
C ALA A 68 -3.78 -4.21 5.86
N ILE A 69 -3.28 -5.44 5.66
CA ILE A 69 -2.14 -5.97 6.43
C ILE A 69 -0.92 -5.07 6.30
N ALA A 70 -0.59 -4.64 5.07
CA ALA A 70 0.56 -3.75 4.88
C ALA A 70 0.38 -2.43 5.65
N LEU A 71 -0.82 -1.85 5.69
CA LEU A 71 -1.08 -0.63 6.45
C LEU A 71 -0.94 -0.85 7.97
N GLU A 72 -1.43 -1.97 8.49
CA GLU A 72 -1.40 -2.28 9.92
C GLU A 72 0.01 -2.67 10.40
N ASP A 73 0.65 -3.60 9.69
CA ASP A 73 1.81 -4.35 10.18
C ASP A 73 3.14 -3.93 9.52
N TYR A 74 3.19 -2.84 8.75
CA TYR A 74 4.43 -2.41 8.10
C TYR A 74 5.58 -2.19 9.10
N VAL A 75 5.27 -1.62 10.26
CA VAL A 75 6.24 -1.43 11.34
C VAL A 75 5.73 -2.11 12.62
N SER A 76 6.59 -2.88 13.28
CA SER A 76 6.26 -3.52 14.55
C SER A 76 6.20 -2.50 15.69
N ASP A 77 5.57 -2.86 16.82
CA ASP A 77 5.46 -1.99 18.00
C ASP A 77 6.81 -1.55 18.59
N ASP A 78 7.86 -2.34 18.38
CA ASP A 78 9.23 -2.06 18.80
C ASP A 78 10.08 -1.34 17.74
N ASP A 79 9.53 -1.03 16.55
CA ASP A 79 10.24 -0.27 15.53
C ASP A 79 10.61 1.12 16.07
N PRO A 80 11.90 1.48 16.16
CA PRO A 80 12.34 2.74 16.74
C PRO A 80 11.83 3.97 15.98
N ARG A 81 11.46 3.83 14.70
CA ARG A 81 10.88 4.92 13.90
C ARG A 81 9.55 5.39 14.46
N ARG A 82 8.85 4.58 15.25
CA ARG A 82 7.60 4.98 15.92
C ARG A 82 7.77 6.15 16.87
N PHE A 83 8.97 6.32 17.43
CA PHE A 83 9.32 7.39 18.34
C PHE A 83 10.27 8.41 17.68
N SER A 84 10.27 8.48 16.35
CA SER A 84 11.06 9.48 15.64
C SER A 84 10.44 10.88 15.78
N ASN A 85 11.28 11.92 15.75
CA ASN A 85 10.80 13.30 15.75
C ASN A 85 9.83 13.57 14.59
N GLU A 86 10.04 12.93 13.44
CA GLU A 86 9.15 13.06 12.28
C GLU A 86 7.71 12.63 12.61
N VAL A 87 7.54 11.49 13.28
CA VAL A 87 6.23 10.98 13.70
C VAL A 87 5.60 11.90 14.75
N PHE A 88 6.40 12.35 15.73
CA PHE A 88 5.94 13.27 16.78
C PHE A 88 5.52 14.64 16.23
N GLU A 89 6.33 15.26 15.38
CA GLU A 89 6.06 16.56 14.76
C GLU A 89 4.88 16.49 13.78
N ALA A 90 4.67 15.33 13.16
CA ALA A 90 3.48 15.09 12.37
C ALA A 90 2.23 14.92 13.25
N GLY A 91 2.33 14.65 14.55
CA GLY A 91 1.15 14.45 15.41
C GLY A 91 0.34 13.22 14.98
N ILE A 92 1.04 12.13 14.66
CA ILE A 92 0.45 10.85 14.27
C ILE A 92 0.10 10.07 15.55
N ARG A 93 -1.10 9.48 15.61
CA ARG A 93 -1.49 8.61 16.73
C ARG A 93 -0.74 7.30 16.67
N TYR A 94 -0.57 6.62 17.80
CA TYR A 94 0.23 5.39 17.88
C TYR A 94 -0.22 4.31 16.87
N GLU A 95 -1.52 4.13 16.73
CA GLU A 95 -2.17 3.18 15.81
C GLU A 95 -1.99 3.59 14.33
N GLU A 96 -1.74 4.87 14.07
CA GLU A 96 -1.59 5.45 12.73
C GLU A 96 -0.13 5.51 12.25
N VAL A 97 0.83 5.15 13.10
CA VAL A 97 2.25 5.27 12.78
C VAL A 97 2.67 4.32 11.66
N SER A 98 2.22 3.07 11.70
CA SER A 98 2.51 2.06 10.68
C SER A 98 2.06 2.49 9.28
N PRO A 99 0.78 2.88 9.07
CA PRO A 99 0.37 3.36 7.76
C PRO A 99 1.06 4.66 7.36
N PHE A 100 1.32 5.59 8.30
CA PHE A 100 2.06 6.82 8.03
C PHE A 100 3.48 6.54 7.50
N LEU A 101 4.24 5.67 8.17
CA LEU A 101 5.60 5.33 7.76
C LEU A 101 5.62 4.53 6.44
N LEU A 102 4.61 3.70 6.19
CA LEU A 102 4.44 3.04 4.88
C LEU A 102 4.27 4.09 3.77
N GLY A 103 3.42 5.10 4.01
CA GLY A 103 3.21 6.20 3.08
C GLY A 103 4.49 7.02 2.87
N ARG A 104 5.22 7.29 3.96
CA ARG A 104 6.48 8.04 3.93
C ARG A 104 7.56 7.35 3.11
N ASP A 105 7.75 6.06 3.34
CA ASP A 105 8.74 5.26 2.61
C ASP A 105 8.33 5.09 1.15
N LEU A 106 7.04 4.90 0.87
CA LEU A 106 6.53 4.82 -0.50
C LEU A 106 6.73 6.15 -1.25
N ALA A 107 6.49 7.29 -0.60
CA ALA A 107 6.71 8.60 -1.20
C ALA A 107 8.16 8.82 -1.61
N GLY A 108 9.14 8.20 -0.95
CA GLY A 108 10.55 8.23 -1.36
C GLY A 108 10.84 7.49 -2.67
N LEU A 109 9.97 6.55 -3.06
CA LEU A 109 10.19 5.67 -4.21
C LEU A 109 9.44 6.14 -5.47
N ILE A 110 8.21 6.61 -5.31
CA ILE A 110 7.29 6.79 -6.44
C ILE A 110 7.48 8.08 -7.21
N ASP A 111 7.12 8.06 -8.50
CA ASP A 111 6.98 9.26 -9.33
C ASP A 111 5.56 9.85 -9.32
N GLU A 112 5.33 10.90 -10.10
CA GLU A 112 4.05 11.60 -10.16
C GLU A 112 2.91 10.73 -10.74
N VAL A 113 3.21 9.84 -11.69
CA VAL A 113 2.22 8.94 -12.29
C VAL A 113 1.78 7.90 -11.25
N GLU A 114 2.76 7.31 -10.56
CA GLU A 114 2.54 6.35 -9.49
C GLU A 114 1.80 6.99 -8.32
N SER A 115 2.18 8.20 -7.91
CA SER A 115 1.48 8.97 -6.87
C SER A 115 0.01 9.21 -7.19
N ARG A 116 -0.33 9.58 -8.44
CA ARG A 116 -1.73 9.73 -8.83
C ARG A 116 -2.52 8.42 -8.75
N SER A 117 -1.89 7.29 -9.10
CA SER A 117 -2.53 5.97 -8.98
C SER A 117 -2.84 5.65 -7.52
N VAL A 118 -1.89 5.90 -6.62
CA VAL A 118 -2.04 5.71 -5.17
C VAL A 118 -3.15 6.62 -4.61
N THR A 119 -3.15 7.92 -4.92
CA THR A 119 -4.22 8.83 -4.48
C THR A 119 -5.60 8.38 -4.97
N ARG A 120 -5.69 7.93 -6.23
CA ARG A 120 -6.94 7.36 -6.75
C ARG A 120 -7.36 6.11 -5.98
N PHE A 121 -6.43 5.23 -5.63
CA PHE A 121 -6.72 4.05 -4.82
C PHE A 121 -7.25 4.44 -3.44
N ILE A 122 -6.59 5.39 -2.74
CA ILE A 122 -7.02 5.87 -1.42
C ILE A 122 -8.44 6.39 -1.47
N SER A 123 -8.77 7.21 -2.46
CA SER A 123 -10.13 7.75 -2.65
C SER A 123 -11.17 6.62 -2.76
N LEU A 124 -10.92 5.61 -3.59
CA LEU A 124 -11.79 4.42 -3.72
C LEU A 124 -11.91 3.64 -2.40
N ALA A 125 -10.79 3.39 -1.72
CA ALA A 125 -10.74 2.67 -0.45
C ALA A 125 -11.45 3.42 0.70
N MET A 126 -11.51 4.74 0.63
CA MET A 126 -12.30 5.59 1.53
C MET A 126 -13.79 5.71 1.12
N GLY A 127 -14.21 4.93 0.13
CA GLY A 127 -15.59 4.85 -0.34
C GLY A 127 -16.00 5.95 -1.32
N GLN A 128 -15.03 6.65 -1.90
CA GLN A 128 -15.27 7.74 -2.85
C GLN A 128 -15.12 7.24 -4.29
N GLY A 129 -16.00 7.68 -5.19
CA GLY A 129 -15.84 7.47 -6.63
C GLY A 129 -16.43 6.18 -7.22
N ASP A 130 -16.70 5.15 -6.42
CA ASP A 130 -17.34 3.90 -6.87
C ASP A 130 -18.59 3.49 -6.07
N GLY A 131 -19.18 4.44 -5.35
CA GLY A 131 -20.37 4.21 -4.52
C GLY A 131 -20.08 3.44 -3.22
N GLY A 132 -18.81 3.38 -2.79
CA GLY A 132 -18.43 2.69 -1.55
C GLY A 132 -18.08 1.22 -1.73
N MET A 133 -18.07 0.72 -2.97
CA MET A 133 -17.88 -0.70 -3.26
C MET A 133 -16.47 -1.18 -2.87
N THR A 134 -15.42 -0.42 -3.22
CA THR A 134 -14.05 -0.76 -2.85
C THR A 134 -13.87 -0.79 -1.34
N GLN A 135 -14.38 0.22 -0.62
CA GLN A 135 -14.34 0.25 0.84
C GLN A 135 -15.06 -0.96 1.44
N ALA A 136 -16.28 -1.27 1.00
CA ALA A 136 -17.03 -2.41 1.51
C ALA A 136 -16.28 -3.74 1.32
N VAL A 137 -15.65 -3.94 0.16
CA VAL A 137 -14.81 -5.13 -0.08
C VAL A 137 -13.56 -5.10 0.79
N MET A 138 -12.91 -3.95 0.98
CA MET A 138 -11.72 -3.84 1.83
C MET A 138 -12.04 -4.22 3.28
N LEU A 139 -13.16 -3.75 3.83
CA LEU A 139 -13.61 -4.14 5.17
C LEU A 139 -13.91 -5.64 5.25
N GLN A 140 -14.46 -6.24 4.19
CA GLN A 140 -14.72 -7.67 4.14
C GLN A 140 -13.43 -8.50 4.08
N GLU A 141 -12.49 -8.14 3.21
CA GLU A 141 -11.26 -8.89 2.93
C GLU A 141 -10.15 -8.64 3.97
N ALA A 142 -10.17 -7.49 4.65
CA ALA A 142 -9.21 -7.17 5.70
C ALA A 142 -9.28 -8.22 6.83
N PRO A 143 -8.14 -8.84 7.19
CA PRO A 143 -8.06 -9.75 8.34
C PRO A 143 -7.85 -8.97 9.66
N ILE A 144 -8.39 -7.76 9.75
CA ILE A 144 -8.32 -6.88 10.92
C ILE A 144 -9.75 -6.73 11.46
N PRO A 145 -10.14 -7.49 12.50
CA PRO A 145 -11.53 -7.53 12.96
C PRO A 145 -12.11 -6.16 13.31
N SER A 146 -11.30 -5.29 13.93
CA SER A 146 -11.72 -3.96 14.35
C SER A 146 -12.15 -3.08 13.18
N TRP A 147 -11.59 -3.24 11.97
CA TRP A 147 -12.00 -2.45 10.81
C TRP A 147 -13.44 -2.73 10.39
N ARG A 148 -13.94 -3.96 10.55
CA ARG A 148 -15.36 -4.27 10.27
C ARG A 148 -16.30 -3.70 11.32
N GLU A 149 -15.87 -3.71 12.57
CA GLU A 149 -16.64 -3.21 13.71
C GLU A 149 -16.63 -1.67 13.76
N HIS A 150 -15.50 -1.08 13.35
CA HIS A 150 -15.18 0.34 13.38
C HIS A 150 -14.55 0.78 12.04
N PRO A 151 -15.35 0.95 10.97
CA PRO A 151 -14.84 1.35 9.65
C PRO A 151 -14.04 2.66 9.63
N ASP A 152 -14.23 3.52 10.63
CA ASP A 152 -13.47 4.75 10.80
C ASP A 152 -11.98 4.51 11.07
N GLU A 153 -11.59 3.36 11.63
CA GLU A 153 -10.19 2.97 11.82
C GLU A 153 -9.49 2.73 10.48
N SER A 154 -10.17 2.02 9.56
CA SER A 154 -9.68 1.85 8.19
C SER A 154 -9.47 3.19 7.48
N ASN A 155 -10.43 4.11 7.64
CA ASN A 155 -10.30 5.47 7.10
C ASN A 155 -9.17 6.26 7.77
N ALA A 156 -8.95 6.09 9.08
CA ALA A 156 -7.84 6.73 9.80
C ALA A 156 -6.49 6.22 9.31
N ALA A 157 -6.35 4.91 9.11
CA ALA A 157 -5.15 4.30 8.53
C ALA A 157 -4.87 4.82 7.11
N LEU A 158 -5.88 4.86 6.24
CA LEU A 158 -5.74 5.40 4.88
C LEU A 158 -5.36 6.90 4.88
N LYS A 159 -5.93 7.71 5.79
CA LYS A 159 -5.55 9.12 5.96
C LYS A 159 -4.11 9.27 6.48
N ALA A 160 -3.70 8.44 7.43
CA ALA A 160 -2.33 8.46 7.94
C ALA A 160 -1.32 8.10 6.85
N PHE A 161 -1.62 7.07 6.05
CA PHE A 161 -0.87 6.71 4.86
C PHE A 161 -0.79 7.85 3.85
N GLU A 162 -1.92 8.51 3.54
CA GLU A 162 -1.95 9.67 2.67
C GLU A 162 -1.08 10.83 3.19
N ARG A 163 -1.10 11.09 4.49
CA ARG A 163 -0.24 12.10 5.13
C ARG A 163 1.24 11.76 5.01
N GLY A 164 1.60 10.48 5.08
CA GLY A 164 2.97 10.01 4.81
C GLY A 164 3.42 10.30 3.37
N LEU A 165 2.49 10.27 2.41
CA LEU A 165 2.81 10.53 1.00
C LEU A 165 3.19 11.99 0.73
N THR A 166 2.68 12.94 1.52
CA THR A 166 3.03 14.35 1.37
C THR A 166 4.47 14.61 1.83
N ARG A 167 5.39 14.74 0.86
CA ARG A 167 6.76 15.19 1.13
C ARG A 167 6.72 16.62 1.69
N ARG A 168 7.08 16.79 2.97
CA ARG A 168 7.61 18.06 3.48
C ARG A 168 9.08 18.19 3.13
#